data_AF-A0A2T7KQ69-F1
#
_entry.id   AF-A0A2T7KQ69-F1
#
_cell.length_a   1.000
_cell.length_b   1.000
_cell.length_c   1.000
_cell.angle_alpha   90.00
_cell.angle_beta   90.00
_cell.angle_gamma   90.00
#
_symmetry.space_group_name_H-M   'P 1'
#
loop_
_entity.id
_entity.type
_entity.pdbx_description
1 polymer ?
#
loop_
_entity_poly.entity_id
_entity_poly.type
_entity_poly.pdbx_seq_one_letter_code
_entity_poly.pdbx_strand_id
1 'polypeptide(L)'
;MLPVVYGSRIGRLSTAAALVWLIAVPQPATADACAVAVIGQDDGSTAVAVAGSGDCGAVTPPEPPPPPPPPPPPPPPPPPPPPEPPPPPEPPPPPPPPPPPAPEPPPPPPPPPPPPPPPEPPPPPPPPPPAPAPVQRAAPAPRPAPKPSPTPSVRPKPPEPRPVALPTYRKTTRKEPRSGPSLVSTTLLITAPAVFAVAVLRPRSSR
;
A
#
# COMPACT_ATOMS: atom_id res chain seq x y z
N MET A 1 23.90 -15.90 108.09
CA MET A 1 24.58 -16.64 107.00
C MET A 1 24.33 -16.03 105.61
N LEU A 2 24.36 -14.70 105.46
CA LEU A 2 24.12 -14.00 104.18
C LEU A 2 25.35 -13.38 103.47
N PRO A 3 26.55 -13.16 104.08
CA PRO A 3 27.64 -12.49 103.37
C PRO A 3 28.44 -13.41 102.42
N VAL A 4 28.41 -14.74 102.62
CA VAL A 4 29.21 -15.69 101.82
C VAL A 4 28.58 -15.95 100.43
N VAL A 5 27.25 -15.98 100.35
CA VAL A 5 26.52 -16.27 99.10
C VAL A 5 26.58 -15.08 98.12
N TYR A 6 26.59 -13.85 98.65
CA TYR A 6 26.66 -12.63 97.83
C TYR A 6 28.03 -12.47 97.18
N GLY A 7 29.12 -12.78 97.90
CA GLY A 7 30.48 -12.80 97.33
C GLY A 7 30.65 -13.80 96.19
N SER A 8 30.01 -14.98 96.27
CA SER A 8 30.05 -16.00 95.21
C SER A 8 29.30 -15.57 93.95
N ARG A 9 28.13 -14.92 94.09
CA ARG A 9 27.39 -14.42 92.92
C ARG A 9 28.05 -13.21 92.29
N ILE A 10 28.63 -12.30 93.08
CA ILE A 10 29.43 -11.19 92.56
C ILE A 10 30.67 -11.71 91.84
N GLY A 11 31.37 -12.69 92.41
CA GLY A 11 32.54 -13.32 91.77
C GLY A 11 32.20 -13.98 90.43
N ARG A 12 31.05 -14.67 90.33
CA ARG A 12 30.61 -15.28 89.07
C ARG A 12 30.20 -14.24 88.03
N LEU A 13 29.54 -13.16 88.46
CA LEU A 13 29.16 -12.07 87.56
C LEU A 13 30.39 -11.29 87.07
N SER A 14 31.39 -11.08 87.92
CA SER A 14 32.63 -10.42 87.50
C SER A 14 33.48 -11.30 86.59
N THR A 15 33.56 -12.61 86.82
CA THR A 15 34.23 -13.52 85.88
C THR A 15 33.50 -13.60 84.54
N ALA A 16 32.16 -13.62 84.55
CA ALA A 16 31.38 -13.60 83.31
C ALA A 16 31.57 -12.28 82.56
N ALA A 17 31.56 -11.14 83.26
CA ALA A 17 31.82 -9.84 82.65
C ALA A 17 33.23 -9.74 82.07
N ALA A 18 34.26 -10.25 82.77
CA ALA A 18 35.63 -10.28 82.27
C ALA A 18 35.78 -11.17 81.04
N LEU A 19 35.11 -12.32 81.01
CA LEU A 19 35.15 -13.26 79.89
C LEU A 19 34.38 -12.73 78.68
N VAL A 20 33.25 -12.05 78.90
CA VAL A 20 32.53 -11.32 77.84
C VAL A 20 33.38 -10.18 77.29
N TRP A 21 34.09 -9.44 78.15
CA TRP A 21 35.00 -8.38 77.69
C TRP A 21 36.16 -8.93 76.86
N LEU A 22 36.76 -10.07 77.27
CA LEU A 22 37.81 -10.75 76.51
C LEU A 22 37.35 -11.28 75.13
N ILE A 23 36.08 -11.69 75.00
CA ILE A 23 35.52 -12.14 73.71
C ILE A 23 35.09 -10.94 72.85
N ALA A 24 34.64 -9.85 73.47
CA ALA A 24 34.12 -8.67 72.77
C ALA A 24 35.20 -7.68 72.33
N VAL A 25 36.42 -7.76 72.87
CA VAL A 25 37.56 -6.99 72.37
C VAL A 25 38.13 -7.72 71.15
N PRO A 26 38.01 -7.17 69.93
CA PRO A 26 38.64 -7.76 68.75
C PRO A 26 40.15 -7.78 68.98
N GLN A 27 40.72 -8.97 69.14
CA GLN A 27 42.17 -9.14 69.05
C GLN A 27 42.57 -8.59 67.67
N PRO A 28 43.54 -7.67 67.56
CA PRO A 28 44.07 -7.30 66.26
C PRO A 28 44.68 -8.58 65.68
N ALA A 29 43.98 -9.21 64.74
CA ALA A 29 44.55 -10.24 63.92
C ALA A 29 45.60 -9.55 63.05
N THR A 30 46.82 -9.43 63.57
CA THR A 30 47.99 -9.10 62.77
C THR A 30 48.23 -10.31 61.87
N ALA A 31 47.58 -10.31 60.71
CA ALA A 31 47.96 -11.24 59.66
C ALA A 31 49.36 -10.83 59.21
N ASP A 32 50.37 -11.62 59.57
CA ASP A 32 51.77 -11.48 59.13
C ASP A 32 51.93 -11.68 57.60
N ALA A 33 50.83 -11.77 56.85
CA ALA A 33 50.82 -11.88 55.41
C ALA A 33 49.62 -11.11 54.83
N CYS A 34 49.92 -10.07 54.07
CA CYS A 34 48.94 -9.30 53.32
C CYS A 34 49.24 -9.47 51.82
N ALA A 35 48.19 -9.72 51.04
CA ALA A 35 48.25 -9.77 49.59
C ALA A 35 47.34 -8.68 49.02
N VAL A 36 47.92 -7.77 48.24
CA VAL A 36 47.15 -6.76 47.50
C VAL A 36 47.28 -7.02 46.01
N ALA A 37 46.15 -6.99 45.31
CA ALA A 37 46.09 -7.04 43.86
C ALA A 37 45.42 -5.77 43.37
N VAL A 38 46.09 -5.06 42.45
CA VAL A 38 45.53 -3.89 41.77
C VAL A 38 45.47 -4.20 40.29
N ILE A 39 44.29 -3.99 39.71
CA ILE A 39 44.06 -4.08 38.27
C ILE A 39 43.93 -2.64 37.77
N GLY A 40 44.81 -2.25 36.84
CA GLY A 40 44.77 -0.94 36.21
C GLY A 40 43.45 -0.72 35.47
N GLN A 41 42.90 0.48 35.57
CA GLN A 41 41.59 0.85 35.02
C GLN A 41 41.58 0.92 33.47
N ASP A 42 42.75 0.85 32.84
CA ASP A 42 42.92 0.87 31.38
C ASP A 42 43.04 -0.58 30.87
N ASP A 43 41.95 -1.07 30.30
CA ASP A 43 41.85 -2.27 29.46
C ASP A 43 42.41 -3.59 30.04
N GLY A 44 42.69 -3.63 31.35
CA GLY A 44 43.17 -4.80 32.08
C GLY A 44 44.62 -5.19 31.79
N SER A 45 45.40 -4.31 31.14
CA SER A 45 46.74 -4.65 30.63
C SER A 45 47.86 -4.50 31.67
N THR A 46 47.56 -3.93 32.85
CA THR A 46 48.50 -3.89 33.98
C THR A 46 47.85 -4.45 35.24
N ALA A 47 48.37 -5.58 35.70
CA ALA A 47 47.96 -6.20 36.96
C ALA A 47 49.20 -6.37 37.84
N VAL A 48 49.14 -5.83 39.06
CA VAL A 48 50.24 -5.93 40.03
C VAL A 48 49.70 -6.64 41.26
N ALA A 49 50.29 -7.79 41.58
CA ALA A 49 50.04 -8.53 42.81
C ALA A 49 51.30 -8.49 43.68
N VAL A 50 51.16 -7.98 44.91
CA VAL A 50 52.26 -7.95 45.89
C VAL A 50 51.79 -8.71 47.13
N ALA A 51 52.51 -9.78 47.44
CA ALA A 51 52.37 -10.52 48.69
C ALA A 51 53.62 -10.28 49.53
N GLY A 52 53.44 -9.75 50.74
CA GLY A 52 54.54 -9.42 51.64
C GLY A 52 54.21 -9.84 53.07
N SER A 53 55.23 -10.29 53.78
CA SER A 53 55.17 -10.51 55.23
C SER A 53 55.70 -9.29 55.96
N GLY A 54 54.81 -8.40 56.40
CA GLY A 54 55.14 -7.16 57.12
C GLY A 54 54.02 -6.12 57.09
N ASP A 55 54.19 -5.02 57.85
CA ASP A 55 53.26 -3.90 57.96
C ASP A 55 52.93 -3.29 56.58
N CYS A 56 51.78 -3.66 56.04
CA CYS A 56 51.33 -3.15 54.74
C CYS A 56 50.68 -1.78 54.91
N GLY A 57 51.47 -0.72 54.70
CA GLY A 57 50.93 0.61 54.49
C GLY A 57 50.09 0.63 53.20
N ALA A 58 48.85 1.11 53.29
CA ALA A 58 47.99 1.29 52.13
C ALA A 58 48.66 2.23 51.12
N VAL A 59 49.19 1.67 50.02
CA VAL A 59 49.69 2.47 48.90
C VAL A 59 48.47 3.04 48.21
N THR A 60 48.12 4.29 48.53
CA THR A 60 47.14 5.04 47.74
C THR A 60 47.72 5.24 46.34
N PRO A 61 47.05 4.76 45.27
CA PRO A 61 47.50 5.05 43.92
C PRO A 61 47.50 6.57 43.69
N PRO A 62 48.44 7.10 42.88
CA PRO A 62 48.42 8.50 42.51
C PRO A 62 47.08 8.85 41.85
N GLU A 63 46.53 10.02 42.17
CA GLU A 63 45.28 10.50 41.57
C GLU A 63 45.46 10.59 40.04
N PRO A 64 44.50 10.06 39.25
CA PRO A 64 44.60 10.14 37.80
C PRO A 64 44.59 11.60 37.34
N PRO A 65 45.29 11.95 36.25
CA PRO A 65 45.22 13.29 35.69
C PRO A 65 43.77 13.63 35.32
N PRO A 66 43.35 14.91 35.41
CA PRO A 66 42.02 15.31 35.01
C PRO A 66 41.76 14.93 33.53
N PRO A 67 40.54 14.49 33.18
CA PRO A 67 40.23 14.15 31.80
C PRO A 67 40.42 15.38 30.90
N PRO A 68 40.86 15.19 29.64
CA PRO A 68 40.92 16.29 28.69
C PRO A 68 39.53 16.93 28.53
N PRO A 69 39.45 18.25 28.26
CA PRO A 69 38.18 18.89 27.97
C PRO A 69 37.50 18.20 26.77
N PRO A 70 36.17 18.11 26.75
CA PRO A 70 35.46 17.55 25.61
C PRO A 70 35.80 18.34 24.34
N PRO A 71 35.88 17.69 23.17
CA PRO A 71 36.05 18.40 21.92
C PRO A 71 34.90 19.39 21.72
N PRO A 72 35.15 20.54 21.05
CA PRO A 72 34.07 21.46 20.72
C PRO A 72 32.99 20.72 19.90
N PRO A 73 31.71 21.10 20.05
CA PRO A 73 30.65 20.51 19.25
C PRO A 73 30.95 20.72 17.76
N PRO A 74 30.62 19.75 16.88
CA PRO A 74 30.78 19.93 15.45
C PRO A 74 29.97 21.16 15.00
N PRO A 75 30.43 21.88 13.97
CA PRO A 75 29.66 22.98 13.39
C PRO A 75 28.29 22.46 12.94
N PRO A 76 27.22 23.29 13.02
CA PRO A 76 25.92 22.90 12.52
C PRO A 76 26.02 22.53 11.02
N PRO A 77 25.21 21.56 10.56
CA PRO A 77 25.17 21.23 9.14
C PRO A 77 24.76 22.46 8.33
N PRO A 78 25.26 22.62 7.08
CA PRO A 78 24.83 23.69 6.21
C PRO A 78 23.31 23.60 5.98
N PRO A 79 22.62 24.75 5.79
CA PRO A 79 21.21 24.74 5.46
C PRO A 79 20.96 23.93 4.18
N PRO A 80 19.82 23.24 4.06
CA PRO A 80 19.47 22.54 2.83
C PRO A 80 19.43 23.51 1.65
N PRO A 81 19.78 23.07 0.42
CA PRO A 81 19.64 23.90 -0.75
C PRO A 81 18.18 24.33 -0.94
N PRO A 82 17.92 25.54 -1.50
CA PRO A 82 16.58 25.97 -1.81
C PRO A 82 15.91 24.97 -2.77
N PRO A 83 14.58 24.77 -2.67
CA PRO A 83 13.85 23.92 -3.60
C PRO A 83 14.02 24.44 -5.04
N GLU A 84 14.17 23.52 -5.99
CA GLU A 84 14.19 23.88 -7.40
C GLU A 84 12.87 24.58 -7.81
N PRO A 85 12.94 25.60 -8.67
CA PRO A 85 11.73 26.25 -9.17
C PRO A 85 10.86 25.22 -9.92
N PRO A 86 9.52 25.36 -9.87
CA PRO A 86 8.63 24.48 -10.62
C PRO A 86 8.94 24.57 -12.12
N PRO A 87 8.77 23.46 -12.87
CA PRO A 87 8.95 23.49 -14.32
C PRO A 87 7.99 24.50 -14.95
N PRO A 88 8.39 25.16 -16.07
CA PRO A 88 7.51 26.06 -16.79
C PRO A 88 6.24 25.31 -17.25
N PRO A 89 5.08 25.99 -17.31
CA PRO A 89 3.86 25.38 -17.82
C PRO A 89 4.08 24.91 -19.26
N GLU A 90 3.50 23.75 -19.59
CA GLU A 90 3.52 23.23 -20.96
C GLU A 90 2.83 24.24 -21.90
N PRO A 91 3.34 24.41 -23.13
CA PRO A 91 2.69 25.26 -24.12
C PRO A 91 1.27 24.74 -24.43
N PRO A 92 0.30 25.63 -24.71
CA PRO A 92 -1.05 25.21 -25.07
C PRO A 92 -1.02 24.31 -26.33
N PRO A 93 -1.92 23.33 -26.44
CA PRO A 93 -2.01 22.49 -27.62
C PRO A 93 -2.29 23.35 -28.87
N PRO A 94 -1.79 22.95 -30.04
CA PRO A 94 -2.09 23.65 -31.29
C PRO A 94 -3.61 23.65 -31.54
N PRO A 95 -4.15 24.70 -32.19
CA PRO A 95 -5.56 24.73 -32.55
C PRO A 95 -5.93 23.55 -33.46
N PRO A 96 -7.16 23.03 -33.38
CA PRO A 96 -7.60 21.96 -34.26
C PRO A 96 -7.54 22.42 -35.73
N PRO A 97 -7.30 21.50 -36.68
CA PRO A 97 -7.33 21.84 -38.11
C PRO A 97 -8.72 22.37 -38.50
N PRO A 98 -8.81 23.27 -39.49
CA PRO A 98 -10.09 23.74 -40.00
C PRO A 98 -10.94 22.57 -40.52
N PRO A 99 -12.28 22.64 -40.42
CA PRO A 99 -13.15 21.64 -40.99
C PRO A 99 -12.92 21.54 -42.51
N PRO A 100 -13.07 20.34 -43.10
CA PRO A 100 -13.00 20.19 -44.55
C PRO A 100 -14.07 21.06 -45.23
N PRO A 101 -13.80 21.58 -46.44
CA PRO A 101 -14.79 22.32 -47.21
C PRO A 101 -16.06 21.48 -47.41
N ALA A 102 -17.20 22.14 -47.36
CA ALA A 102 -18.48 21.49 -47.61
C ALA A 102 -18.48 20.88 -49.02
N PRO A 103 -19.06 19.68 -49.21
CA PRO A 103 -19.24 19.11 -50.54
C PRO A 103 -20.00 20.08 -51.45
N GLU A 104 -19.61 20.16 -52.72
CA GLU A 104 -20.38 20.91 -53.71
C GLU A 104 -21.80 20.33 -53.81
N PRO A 105 -22.83 21.18 -53.97
CA PRO A 105 -24.18 20.71 -54.19
C PRO A 105 -24.26 19.87 -55.47
N PRO A 106 -25.08 18.81 -55.51
CA PRO A 106 -25.25 18.02 -56.72
C PRO A 106 -25.78 18.89 -57.86
N PRO A 107 -25.43 18.58 -59.12
CA PRO A 107 -25.98 19.30 -60.26
C PRO A 107 -27.51 19.17 -60.29
N PRO A 108 -28.23 20.20 -60.80
CA PRO A 108 -29.67 20.13 -60.95
C PRO A 108 -30.07 18.94 -61.83
N PRO A 109 -31.24 18.32 -61.59
CA PRO A 109 -31.72 17.24 -62.43
C PRO A 109 -31.92 17.73 -63.87
N PRO A 110 -31.73 16.85 -64.88
CA PRO A 110 -32.01 17.21 -66.27
C PRO A 110 -33.49 17.59 -66.43
N PRO A 111 -33.81 18.48 -67.39
CA PRO A 111 -35.20 18.82 -67.69
C PRO A 111 -35.98 17.56 -68.11
N PRO A 112 -37.30 17.50 -67.82
CA PRO A 112 -38.13 16.39 -68.26
C PRO A 112 -38.13 16.28 -69.80
N PRO A 113 -38.26 15.06 -70.35
CA PRO A 113 -38.40 14.89 -71.79
C PRO A 113 -39.65 15.61 -72.30
N PRO A 114 -39.65 16.08 -73.56
CA PRO A 114 -40.84 16.67 -74.16
C PRO A 114 -41.98 15.64 -74.18
N PRO A 115 -43.25 16.09 -74.08
CA PRO A 115 -44.39 15.20 -74.19
C PRO A 115 -44.38 14.48 -75.55
N PRO A 116 -44.87 13.23 -75.62
CA PRO A 116 -45.00 12.52 -76.88
C PRO A 116 -45.92 13.30 -77.83
N PRO A 117 -45.72 13.20 -79.16
CA PRO A 117 -46.64 13.79 -80.12
C PRO A 117 -48.06 13.22 -79.91
N PRO A 118 -49.11 14.02 -80.19
CA PRO A 118 -50.47 13.53 -80.13
C PRO A 118 -50.63 12.31 -81.07
N PRO A 119 -51.44 11.30 -80.68
CA PRO A 119 -51.71 10.16 -81.54
C PRO A 119 -52.30 10.63 -82.86
N GLU A 120 -51.90 9.97 -83.95
CA GLU A 120 -52.51 10.20 -85.25
C GLU A 120 -54.03 9.92 -85.18
N PRO A 121 -54.85 10.72 -85.87
CA PRO A 121 -56.28 10.45 -85.95
C PRO A 121 -56.52 9.05 -86.53
N PRO A 122 -57.51 8.30 -86.02
CA PRO A 122 -57.82 6.99 -86.54
C PRO A 122 -58.16 7.09 -88.05
N PRO A 123 -57.81 6.07 -88.85
CA PRO A 123 -58.22 6.03 -90.24
C PRO A 123 -59.76 6.06 -90.33
N PRO A 124 -60.32 6.64 -91.40
CA PRO A 124 -61.76 6.62 -91.62
C PRO A 124 -62.29 5.18 -91.59
N PRO A 125 -63.50 4.95 -91.03
CA PRO A 125 -64.07 3.63 -90.99
C PRO A 125 -64.22 3.07 -92.42
N PRO A 126 -63.96 1.76 -92.63
CA PRO A 126 -64.23 1.13 -93.91
C PRO A 126 -65.72 1.24 -94.25
N PRO A 127 -66.09 1.24 -95.55
CA PRO A 127 -67.49 1.23 -95.96
C PRO A 127 -68.21 0.00 -95.39
N PRO A 128 -69.50 0.12 -95.02
CA PRO A 128 -70.25 -0.97 -94.45
C PRO A 128 -70.32 -2.17 -95.41
N PRO A 129 -70.12 -3.41 -94.94
CA PRO A 129 -70.29 -4.58 -95.77
C PRO A 129 -71.76 -4.77 -96.18
N PRO A 130 -72.04 -5.40 -97.34
CA PRO A 130 -73.39 -5.79 -97.72
C PRO A 130 -74.03 -6.69 -96.65
N ALA A 131 -75.32 -6.47 -96.38
CA ALA A 131 -76.09 -7.18 -95.36
C ALA A 131 -76.06 -8.71 -95.57
N PRO A 132 -75.64 -9.51 -94.57
CA PRO A 132 -75.68 -10.97 -94.65
C PRO A 132 -77.10 -11.53 -94.55
N ALA A 133 -77.38 -12.57 -95.34
CA ALA A 133 -78.58 -13.41 -95.21
C ALA A 133 -78.60 -14.17 -93.88
N PRO A 134 -79.79 -14.48 -93.32
CA PRO A 134 -79.91 -15.04 -91.98
C PRO A 134 -79.56 -16.53 -91.97
N VAL A 135 -78.46 -16.88 -91.29
CA VAL A 135 -78.12 -18.27 -90.96
C VAL A 135 -78.22 -18.52 -89.46
N GLN A 136 -78.77 -19.70 -89.18
CA GLN A 136 -79.25 -20.20 -87.91
C GLN A 136 -78.15 -20.37 -86.86
N ARG A 137 -78.59 -20.23 -85.61
CA ARG A 137 -77.85 -20.39 -84.36
C ARG A 137 -77.33 -21.82 -84.20
N ALA A 138 -76.01 -21.98 -84.08
CA ALA A 138 -75.35 -23.18 -83.57
C ALA A 138 -74.61 -22.86 -82.26
N ALA A 139 -74.55 -23.85 -81.37
CA ALA A 139 -74.15 -23.77 -79.98
C ALA A 139 -72.70 -23.28 -79.73
N PRO A 140 -72.41 -22.65 -78.58
CA PRO A 140 -71.06 -22.18 -78.25
C PRO A 140 -70.10 -23.34 -77.93
N ALA A 141 -68.88 -23.23 -78.46
CA ALA A 141 -67.74 -24.14 -78.27
C ALA A 141 -67.15 -24.06 -76.84
N PRO A 142 -66.30 -25.02 -76.42
CA PRO A 142 -65.93 -25.23 -75.01
C PRO A 142 -64.96 -24.18 -74.46
N ARG A 143 -64.99 -24.00 -73.12
CA ARG A 143 -64.14 -23.06 -72.37
C ARG A 143 -62.64 -23.40 -72.50
N PRO A 144 -61.74 -22.39 -72.58
CA PRO A 144 -60.30 -22.63 -72.55
C PRO A 144 -59.82 -23.11 -71.18
N ALA A 145 -58.81 -23.98 -71.17
CA ALA A 145 -58.13 -24.47 -69.97
C ALA A 145 -57.40 -23.33 -69.20
N PRO A 146 -57.27 -23.42 -67.86
CA PRO A 146 -56.59 -22.40 -67.06
C PRO A 146 -55.08 -22.38 -67.33
N LYS A 147 -54.50 -21.18 -67.33
CA LYS A 147 -53.05 -20.92 -67.49
C LYS A 147 -52.23 -21.50 -66.32
N PRO A 148 -50.97 -21.91 -66.56
CA PRO A 148 -50.11 -22.44 -65.51
C PRO A 148 -49.74 -21.36 -64.47
N SER A 149 -49.72 -21.78 -63.20
CA SER A 149 -49.32 -20.98 -62.04
C SER A 149 -47.84 -20.58 -62.13
N PRO A 150 -47.45 -19.36 -61.71
CA PRO A 150 -46.06 -18.91 -61.76
C PRO A 150 -45.16 -19.72 -60.83
N THR A 151 -43.95 -20.01 -61.31
CA THR A 151 -42.87 -20.71 -60.62
C THR A 151 -42.47 -19.96 -59.34
N PRO A 152 -42.23 -20.64 -58.20
CA PRO A 152 -41.79 -20.00 -56.97
C PRO A 152 -40.41 -19.36 -57.15
N SER A 153 -40.34 -18.06 -56.83
CA SER A 153 -39.08 -17.32 -56.83
C SER A 153 -38.17 -17.86 -55.72
N VAL A 154 -37.01 -18.39 -56.11
CA VAL A 154 -36.00 -18.91 -55.18
C VAL A 154 -35.46 -17.75 -54.36
N ARG A 155 -35.80 -17.72 -53.07
CA ARG A 155 -35.21 -16.80 -52.10
C ARG A 155 -33.71 -17.10 -51.97
N PRO A 156 -32.81 -16.13 -52.19
CA PRO A 156 -31.37 -16.34 -52.01
C PRO A 156 -31.08 -16.72 -50.55
N LYS A 157 -30.24 -17.74 -50.36
CA LYS A 157 -29.80 -18.18 -49.04
C LYS A 157 -28.92 -17.07 -48.41
N PRO A 158 -29.22 -16.63 -47.18
CA PRO A 158 -28.40 -15.63 -46.49
C PRO A 158 -26.93 -16.09 -46.39
N PRO A 159 -25.95 -15.18 -46.55
CA PRO A 159 -24.54 -15.54 -46.45
C PRO A 159 -24.21 -16.02 -45.03
N GLU A 160 -23.41 -17.08 -44.94
CA GLU A 160 -23.03 -17.69 -43.66
C GLU A 160 -22.19 -16.70 -42.82
N PRO A 161 -22.45 -16.61 -41.50
CA PRO A 161 -21.74 -15.71 -40.62
C PRO A 161 -20.26 -16.12 -40.52
N ARG A 162 -19.37 -15.19 -40.88
CA ARG A 162 -17.92 -15.40 -40.76
C ARG A 162 -17.52 -15.34 -39.29
N PRO A 163 -16.68 -16.27 -38.80
CA PRO A 163 -16.20 -16.21 -37.43
C PRO A 163 -15.27 -15.00 -37.26
N VAL A 164 -15.75 -14.01 -36.51
CA VAL A 164 -14.95 -12.85 -36.11
C VAL A 164 -14.06 -13.27 -34.95
N ALA A 165 -12.74 -13.15 -35.11
CA ALA A 165 -11.78 -13.39 -34.05
C ALA A 165 -11.96 -12.32 -32.97
N LEU A 166 -12.64 -12.68 -31.88
CA LEU A 166 -12.76 -11.82 -30.71
C LEU A 166 -11.40 -11.73 -30.00
N PRO A 167 -10.97 -10.52 -29.57
CA PRO A 167 -9.72 -10.38 -28.83
C PRO A 167 -9.79 -11.16 -27.52
N THR A 168 -8.73 -11.92 -27.24
CA THR A 168 -8.62 -12.75 -26.04
C THR A 168 -8.59 -11.85 -24.81
N TYR A 169 -9.68 -11.85 -24.05
CA TYR A 169 -9.78 -11.07 -22.82
C TYR A 169 -8.75 -11.58 -21.80
N ARG A 170 -7.70 -10.80 -21.55
CA ARG A 170 -6.77 -11.02 -20.44
C ARG A 170 -7.39 -10.46 -19.16
N LYS A 171 -7.74 -11.35 -18.23
CA LYS A 171 -8.07 -10.95 -16.85
C LYS A 171 -6.87 -10.25 -16.23
N THR A 172 -7.06 -9.04 -15.75
CA THR A 172 -6.06 -8.34 -14.96
C THR A 172 -5.90 -9.05 -13.62
N THR A 173 -4.66 -9.46 -13.29
CA THR A 173 -4.35 -10.02 -11.98
C THR A 173 -4.55 -8.92 -10.95
N ARG A 174 -5.57 -9.07 -10.10
CA ARG A 174 -5.84 -8.13 -9.01
C ARG A 174 -4.65 -8.12 -8.06
N LYS A 175 -4.14 -6.92 -7.76
CA LYS A 175 -3.05 -6.73 -6.81
C LYS A 175 -3.52 -7.24 -5.44
N GLU A 176 -2.81 -8.23 -4.90
CA GLU A 176 -3.07 -8.79 -3.57
C GLU A 176 -3.12 -7.63 -2.55
N PRO A 177 -4.12 -7.57 -1.64
CA PRO A 177 -4.09 -6.62 -0.55
C PRO A 177 -2.81 -6.83 0.26
N ARG A 178 -2.12 -5.74 0.61
CA ARG A 178 -0.91 -5.79 1.42
C ARG A 178 -1.25 -6.40 2.79
N SER A 179 -1.01 -7.70 2.93
CA SER A 179 -1.22 -8.44 4.17
C SER A 179 -0.11 -8.05 5.14
N GLY A 180 -0.45 -7.16 6.07
CA GLY A 180 0.42 -6.73 7.15
C GLY A 180 -0.42 -6.18 8.30
N PRO A 181 0.09 -6.22 9.55
CA PRO A 181 -0.61 -5.63 10.68
C PRO A 181 -0.87 -4.14 10.38
N SER A 182 -2.11 -3.69 10.60
CA SER A 182 -2.45 -2.29 10.34
C SER A 182 -1.56 -1.40 11.18
N LEU A 183 -1.00 -0.35 10.57
CA LEU A 183 -0.07 0.56 11.25
C LEU A 183 -0.69 1.15 12.52
N VAL A 184 -2.01 1.37 12.49
CA VAL A 184 -2.81 1.77 13.65
C VAL A 184 -2.78 0.71 14.76
N SER A 185 -2.98 -0.56 14.44
CA SER A 185 -2.91 -1.65 15.43
C SER A 185 -1.51 -1.76 16.02
N THR A 186 -0.47 -1.64 15.19
CA THR A 186 0.93 -1.67 15.66
C THR A 186 1.24 -0.49 16.58
N THR A 187 0.82 0.72 16.22
CA THR A 187 0.99 1.92 17.05
C THR A 187 0.19 1.83 18.36
N LEU A 188 -1.02 1.30 18.31
CA LEU A 188 -1.84 1.10 19.50
C LEU A 188 -1.19 0.11 20.46
N LEU A 189 -0.64 -0.99 19.95
CA LEU A 189 0.02 -2.03 20.75
C LEU A 189 1.28 -1.49 21.45
N ILE A 190 1.98 -0.54 20.83
CA ILE A 190 3.16 0.13 21.41
C ILE A 190 2.76 1.20 22.44
N THR A 191 1.75 2.01 22.15
CA THR A 191 1.45 3.22 22.95
C THR A 191 0.43 2.98 24.07
N ALA A 192 -0.49 2.03 23.92
CA ALA A 192 -1.53 1.76 24.92
C ALA A 192 -0.99 1.38 26.31
N PRO A 193 0.06 0.55 26.47
CA PRO A 193 0.60 0.23 27.80
C PRO A 193 1.16 1.45 28.53
N ALA A 194 1.83 2.36 27.80
CA ALA A 194 2.37 3.58 28.37
C ALA A 194 1.26 4.52 28.84
N VAL A 195 0.21 4.70 28.02
CA VAL A 195 -0.96 5.52 28.39
C VAL A 195 -1.71 4.92 29.58
N PHE A 196 -1.87 3.59 29.61
CA PHE A 196 -2.50 2.90 30.72
C PHE A 196 -1.70 3.04 32.02
N ALA A 197 -0.37 2.89 31.96
CA ALA A 197 0.51 3.11 33.12
C ALA A 197 0.39 4.54 33.67
N VAL A 198 0.37 5.54 32.80
CA VAL A 198 0.17 6.95 33.20
C VAL A 198 -1.20 7.16 33.83
N ALA A 199 -2.25 6.51 33.31
CA ALA A 199 -3.60 6.61 33.87
C ALA A 199 -3.71 5.97 35.27
N VAL A 200 -3.02 4.85 35.50
CA VAL A 200 -2.99 4.15 36.80
C VAL A 200 -2.11 4.89 37.82
N LEU A 201 -0.97 5.42 37.39
CA LEU A 201 -0.01 6.12 38.25
C LEU A 201 -0.38 7.57 38.51
N ARG A 202 -1.39 8.11 37.81
CA ARG A 202 -1.90 9.45 38.12
C ARG A 202 -2.54 9.39 39.52
N PRO A 203 -1.96 10.06 40.53
CA PRO A 203 -2.56 10.07 41.85
C PRO A 203 -3.94 10.67 41.71
N ARG A 204 -4.97 9.91 42.07
CA ARG A 204 -6.29 10.49 42.34
C ARG A 204 -6.08 11.41 43.53
N SER A 205 -5.83 12.69 43.25
CA SER A 205 -5.81 13.73 44.27
C SER A 205 -7.16 13.67 44.98
N SER A 206 -7.18 13.02 46.14
CA SER A 206 -8.33 12.96 47.03
C SER A 206 -8.64 14.40 47.42
N ARG A 207 -9.86 14.81 47.10
CA ARG A 207 -10.47 16.01 47.65
C ARG A 207 -10.81 15.77 49.11
#